data_AF-A0A8T7GUG6-F1
#
_entry.id   AF-A0A8T7GUG6-F1
#
_cell.length_a   1.000
_cell.length_b   1.000
_cell.length_c   1.000
_cell.angle_alpha   90.00
_cell.angle_beta   90.00
_cell.angle_gamma   90.00
#
_symmetry.space_group_name_H-M   'P 1'
#
loop_
_entity.id
_entity.type
_entity.pdbx_description
1 polymer ?
#
loop_
_entity_poly.entity_id
_entity_poly.type
_entity_poly.pdbx_seq_one_letter_code
_entity_poly.pdbx_strand_id
1 'polypeptide(L)'
;MHSLEDLRRMVLQVKERELRKCLESFIENPRLSVAPSAEPKISLEESPAAPRKHHMYRGGLVHHTIAVTMTAIRIAEILKRVYELELDVDLVIAASILHDLYKYYQYEYSELDGCYKPRVDWYFSHDYAIVAEASKRGCPEKLLRVLSEVHGTVPISTVEGLVVHLADSVDAKIGEYLQSRVLSVLKELEAEYGCKHTRLFQELVSRFGLGALADMAFKGALKEVARSVCMELKG
;
A
#
# COMPACT_ATOMS: atom_id res chain seq x y z
N MET A 1 -11.79 -7.10 -7.54
CA MET A 1 -10.54 -6.36 -7.25
C MET A 1 -10.76 -5.62 -5.95
N HIS A 2 -9.74 -5.56 -5.08
CA HIS A 2 -9.90 -4.89 -3.79
C HIS A 2 -10.01 -3.37 -3.96
N SER A 3 -10.73 -2.70 -3.07
CA SER A 3 -11.01 -1.25 -3.18
C SER A 3 -11.13 -0.57 -1.81
N LEU A 4 -11.34 0.75 -1.80
CA LEU A 4 -11.64 1.49 -0.57
C LEU A 4 -12.87 0.97 0.17
N GLU A 5 -13.78 0.25 -0.51
CA GLU A 5 -14.93 -0.37 0.13
C GLU A 5 -14.50 -1.54 1.05
N ASP A 6 -13.43 -2.25 0.71
CA ASP A 6 -12.85 -3.25 1.61
C ASP A 6 -12.31 -2.59 2.88
N LEU A 7 -11.61 -1.46 2.75
CA LEU A 7 -11.13 -0.69 3.90
C LEU A 7 -12.29 -0.19 4.76
N ARG A 8 -13.37 0.33 4.16
CA ARG A 8 -14.60 0.69 4.89
C ARG A 8 -15.15 -0.48 5.69
N ARG A 9 -15.23 -1.67 5.08
CA ARG A 9 -15.66 -2.88 5.79
C ARG A 9 -14.74 -3.25 6.96
N MET A 10 -13.43 -3.07 6.82
CA MET A 10 -12.48 -3.29 7.92
C MET A 10 -12.66 -2.25 9.04
N VAL A 11 -12.90 -0.99 8.72
CA VAL A 11 -13.21 0.05 9.72
C VAL A 11 -14.46 -0.33 10.54
N LEU A 12 -15.49 -0.89 9.91
CA LEU A 12 -16.71 -1.33 10.62
C LEU A 12 -16.45 -2.48 11.61
N GLN A 13 -15.35 -3.22 11.50
CA GLN A 13 -15.00 -4.31 12.41
C GLN A 13 -14.37 -3.80 13.73
N VAL A 14 -13.80 -2.59 13.73
CA VAL A 14 -13.14 -1.99 14.90
C VAL A 14 -14.18 -1.71 15.98
N LYS A 15 -14.13 -2.35 17.14
CA LYS A 15 -15.18 -2.25 18.17
C LYS A 15 -15.06 -1.00 19.03
N GLU A 16 -13.84 -0.57 19.31
CA GLU A 16 -13.56 0.62 20.09
C GLU A 16 -14.00 1.89 19.36
N ARG A 17 -14.93 2.61 20.00
CA ARG A 17 -15.61 3.76 19.40
C ARG A 17 -14.65 4.88 18.99
N GLU A 18 -13.65 5.19 19.81
CA GLU A 18 -12.76 6.33 19.54
C GLU A 18 -11.79 6.03 18.39
N LEU A 19 -11.29 4.79 18.29
CA LEU A 19 -10.51 4.33 17.14
C LEU A 19 -11.36 4.30 15.86
N ARG A 20 -12.59 3.77 15.94
CA ARG A 20 -13.50 3.72 14.79
C ARG A 20 -13.81 5.12 14.27
N LYS A 21 -14.18 6.07 15.13
CA LYS A 21 -14.44 7.47 14.73
C LYS A 21 -13.22 8.12 14.08
N CYS A 22 -12.02 7.87 14.64
CA CYS A 22 -10.79 8.36 14.04
C CYS A 22 -10.65 7.84 12.61
N LEU A 23 -10.80 6.53 12.39
CA LEU A 23 -10.74 5.92 11.05
C LEU A 23 -11.83 6.45 10.10
N GLU A 24 -13.08 6.52 10.55
CA GLU A 24 -14.21 7.07 9.78
C GLU A 24 -13.87 8.47 9.28
N SER A 25 -13.29 9.33 10.13
CA SER A 25 -12.90 10.68 9.72
C SER A 25 -11.90 10.68 8.54
N PHE A 26 -10.94 9.75 8.52
CA PHE A 26 -9.95 9.62 7.44
C PHE A 26 -10.56 9.06 6.17
N ILE A 27 -11.50 8.12 6.28
CA ILE A 27 -12.17 7.55 5.11
C ILE A 27 -13.15 8.54 4.48
N GLU A 28 -13.87 9.32 5.30
CA GLU A 28 -14.80 10.35 4.83
C GLU A 28 -14.07 11.54 4.21
N ASN A 29 -12.95 11.93 4.81
CA ASN A 29 -12.11 13.01 4.30
C ASN A 29 -10.63 12.63 4.41
N PRO A 30 -10.05 12.00 3.38
CA PRO A 30 -8.65 11.59 3.40
C PRO A 30 -7.68 12.76 3.23
N ARG A 31 -8.14 14.00 3.02
CA ARG A 31 -7.26 15.15 2.81
C ARG A 31 -6.38 15.47 4.02
N LEU A 32 -5.18 15.93 3.75
CA LEU A 32 -4.20 16.37 4.74
C LEU A 32 -4.47 17.83 5.17
N SER A 33 -5.25 18.02 6.23
CA SER A 33 -5.66 19.36 6.69
C SER A 33 -4.55 20.16 7.35
N VAL A 34 -3.52 19.50 7.90
CA VAL A 34 -2.33 20.17 8.46
C VAL A 34 -1.46 20.86 7.41
N ALA A 35 -1.68 20.58 6.11
CA ALA A 35 -0.99 21.21 4.99
C ALA A 35 -2.00 21.66 3.92
N PRO A 36 -2.82 22.70 4.17
CA PRO A 36 -3.98 23.03 3.34
C PRO A 36 -3.63 23.52 1.92
N SER A 37 -2.39 23.96 1.68
CA SER A 37 -1.91 24.32 0.34
C SER A 37 -1.44 23.13 -0.49
N ALA A 38 -1.36 21.93 0.12
CA ALA A 38 -0.91 20.73 -0.54
C ALA A 38 -2.09 20.02 -1.23
N GLU A 39 -1.97 19.83 -2.53
CA GLU A 39 -2.91 18.99 -3.30
C GLU A 39 -2.16 17.77 -3.85
N PRO A 40 -2.72 16.55 -3.72
CA PRO A 40 -2.11 15.35 -4.28
C PRO A 40 -2.17 15.39 -5.82
N LYS A 41 -1.18 14.79 -6.50
CA LYS A 41 -1.14 14.73 -7.98
C LYS A 41 -1.91 13.53 -8.54
N ILE A 42 -2.21 12.55 -7.68
CA ILE A 42 -2.95 11.32 -8.00
C ILE A 42 -3.97 11.06 -6.90
N SER A 43 -5.00 10.27 -7.18
CA SER A 43 -5.99 9.87 -6.18
C SER A 43 -5.45 8.78 -5.23
N LEU A 44 -6.11 8.59 -4.09
CA LEU A 44 -5.79 7.51 -3.15
C LEU A 44 -5.98 6.14 -3.82
N GLU A 45 -7.04 5.98 -4.59
CA GLU A 45 -7.39 4.77 -5.34
C GLU A 45 -6.41 4.47 -6.47
N GLU A 46 -5.75 5.49 -7.00
CA GLU A 46 -4.75 5.35 -8.03
C GLU A 46 -3.36 5.04 -7.46
N SER A 47 -3.09 5.46 -6.23
CA SER A 47 -1.73 5.48 -5.70
C SER A 47 -1.04 4.11 -5.66
N PRO A 48 0.25 4.04 -6.03
CA PRO A 48 1.09 2.88 -5.73
C PRO A 48 1.53 2.89 -4.26
N ALA A 49 1.96 1.75 -3.73
CA ALA A 49 2.51 1.71 -2.36
C ALA A 49 3.94 2.26 -2.31
N ALA A 50 4.85 1.73 -3.11
CA ALA A 50 6.21 2.28 -3.21
C ALA A 50 6.76 2.10 -4.63
N PRO A 51 6.73 3.15 -5.48
CA PRO A 51 7.04 3.04 -6.90
C PRO A 51 8.37 2.36 -7.25
N ARG A 52 9.36 2.42 -6.35
CA ARG A 52 10.70 1.83 -6.54
C ARG A 52 10.94 0.52 -5.79
N LYS A 53 9.92 -0.02 -5.10
CA LYS A 53 10.09 -1.19 -4.23
C LYS A 53 9.00 -2.25 -4.48
N HIS A 54 7.74 -1.95 -4.13
CA HIS A 54 6.65 -2.93 -4.08
C HIS A 54 5.31 -2.25 -4.38
N HIS A 55 4.36 -3.02 -4.91
CA HIS A 55 3.08 -2.54 -5.43
C HIS A 55 3.19 -1.23 -6.23
N MET A 56 4.10 -1.21 -7.20
CA MET A 56 4.40 0.00 -7.99
C MET A 56 3.32 0.35 -9.04
N TYR A 57 2.17 -0.31 -8.95
CA TYR A 57 1.08 -0.23 -9.91
C TYR A 57 -0.10 0.59 -9.39
N ARG A 58 -0.98 0.98 -10.30
CA ARG A 58 -2.22 1.71 -9.99
C ARG A 58 -3.06 0.98 -8.94
N GLY A 59 -3.39 1.64 -7.83
CA GLY A 59 -4.14 1.06 -6.71
C GLY A 59 -3.32 0.12 -5.83
N GLY A 60 -2.00 0.07 -6.03
CA GLY A 60 -1.08 -0.73 -5.23
C GLY A 60 -1.08 -0.38 -3.75
N LEU A 61 -1.33 0.89 -3.40
CA LEU A 61 -1.44 1.34 -2.01
C LEU A 61 -2.60 0.66 -1.29
N VAL A 62 -3.79 0.62 -1.91
CA VAL A 62 -4.98 -0.03 -1.32
C VAL A 62 -4.76 -1.53 -1.16
N HIS A 63 -4.16 -2.19 -2.16
CA HIS A 63 -3.82 -3.61 -2.06
C HIS A 63 -2.86 -3.88 -0.89
N HIS A 64 -1.82 -3.05 -0.76
CA HIS A 64 -0.84 -3.13 0.32
C HIS A 64 -1.52 -2.94 1.70
N THR A 65 -2.27 -1.86 1.91
CA THR A 65 -2.96 -1.58 3.18
C THR A 65 -3.89 -2.73 3.61
N ILE A 66 -4.63 -3.33 2.67
CA ILE A 66 -5.51 -4.47 2.94
C ILE A 66 -4.70 -5.70 3.35
N ALA A 67 -3.63 -6.02 2.61
CA ALA A 67 -2.78 -7.16 2.90
C ALA A 67 -2.06 -7.02 4.24
N VAL A 68 -1.55 -5.83 4.56
CA VAL A 68 -0.96 -5.50 5.87
C VAL A 68 -1.99 -5.68 6.98
N THR A 69 -3.18 -5.11 6.84
CA THR A 69 -4.25 -5.23 7.86
C THR A 69 -4.64 -6.68 8.10
N MET A 70 -4.85 -7.46 7.05
CA MET A 70 -5.18 -8.89 7.17
C MET A 70 -4.05 -9.69 7.82
N THR A 71 -2.80 -9.44 7.41
CA THR A 71 -1.62 -10.11 7.96
C THR A 71 -1.47 -9.80 9.44
N ALA A 72 -1.60 -8.53 9.82
CA ALA A 72 -1.50 -8.07 11.19
C ALA A 72 -2.57 -8.73 12.10
N ILE A 73 -3.82 -8.84 11.64
CA ILE A 73 -4.89 -9.57 12.34
C ILE A 73 -4.49 -11.03 12.55
N ARG A 74 -3.96 -11.71 11.52
CA ARG A 74 -3.54 -13.12 11.63
C ARG A 74 -2.37 -13.31 12.59
N ILE A 75 -1.41 -12.38 12.62
CA ILE A 75 -0.32 -12.41 13.59
C ILE A 75 -0.90 -12.27 15.01
N ALA A 76 -1.81 -11.32 15.25
CA ALA A 76 -2.44 -11.15 16.56
C ALA A 76 -3.21 -12.41 17.01
N GLU A 77 -3.92 -13.09 16.09
CA GLU A 77 -4.58 -14.37 16.38
C GLU A 77 -3.59 -15.47 16.78
N ILE A 78 -2.44 -15.56 16.11
CA ILE A 78 -1.37 -16.52 16.44
C ILE A 78 -0.81 -16.21 17.84
N LEU A 79 -0.53 -14.94 18.14
CA LEU A 79 -0.01 -14.51 19.43
C LEU A 79 -0.96 -14.91 20.58
N LYS A 80 -2.26 -14.68 20.39
CA LYS A 80 -3.29 -15.10 21.35
C LYS A 80 -3.33 -16.62 21.55
N ARG A 81 -3.26 -17.40 20.47
CA ARG A 81 -3.42 -18.87 20.53
C ARG A 81 -2.20 -19.61 21.04
N VAL A 82 -1.01 -19.14 20.68
CA VAL A 82 0.25 -19.85 20.96
C VAL A 82 0.90 -19.33 22.24
N TYR A 83 0.84 -18.03 22.47
CA TYR A 83 1.53 -17.37 23.58
C TYR A 83 0.57 -16.84 24.66
N GLU A 84 -0.74 -17.07 24.50
CA GLU A 84 -1.78 -16.59 25.42
C GLU A 84 -1.73 -15.06 25.63
N LEU A 85 -1.16 -14.33 24.66
CA LEU A 85 -1.00 -12.87 24.71
C LEU A 85 -2.17 -12.21 23.98
N GLU A 86 -3.02 -11.52 24.73
CA GLU A 86 -4.08 -10.69 24.14
C GLU A 86 -3.53 -9.33 23.71
N LEU A 87 -3.78 -8.97 22.45
CA LEU A 87 -3.44 -7.67 21.86
C LEU A 87 -4.70 -6.83 21.69
N ASP A 88 -4.52 -5.52 21.64
CA ASP A 88 -5.55 -4.61 21.16
C ASP A 88 -5.68 -4.72 19.62
N VAL A 89 -6.55 -5.64 19.17
CA VAL A 89 -6.77 -5.89 17.74
C VAL A 89 -7.37 -4.67 17.03
N ASP A 90 -8.19 -3.88 17.73
CA ASP A 90 -8.79 -2.66 17.18
C ASP A 90 -7.70 -1.62 16.87
N LEU A 91 -6.71 -1.49 17.75
CA LEU A 91 -5.53 -0.65 17.53
C LEU A 91 -4.67 -1.16 16.37
N VAL A 92 -4.44 -2.48 16.28
CA VAL A 92 -3.71 -3.10 15.16
C VAL A 92 -4.38 -2.81 13.82
N ILE A 93 -5.71 -2.95 13.74
CA ILE A 93 -6.47 -2.64 12.52
C ILE A 93 -6.36 -1.14 12.19
N ALA A 94 -6.58 -0.28 13.18
CA ALA A 94 -6.56 1.16 12.97
C ALA A 94 -5.19 1.66 12.48
N ALA A 95 -4.11 1.20 13.11
CA ALA A 95 -2.76 1.52 12.69
C ALA A 95 -2.44 0.99 11.29
N SER A 96 -2.82 -0.27 10.99
CA SER A 96 -2.58 -0.87 9.68
C SER A 96 -3.28 -0.12 8.55
N ILE A 97 -4.52 0.35 8.77
CA ILE A 97 -5.27 1.10 7.75
C ILE A 97 -4.62 2.47 7.47
N LEU A 98 -4.08 3.13 8.50
CA LEU A 98 -3.62 4.51 8.41
C LEU A 98 -2.13 4.68 8.09
N HIS A 99 -1.27 3.70 8.41
CA HIS A 99 0.19 3.87 8.43
C HIS A 99 0.80 4.46 7.16
N ASP A 100 0.18 4.19 6.01
CA ASP A 100 0.63 4.56 4.68
C ASP A 100 -0.34 5.49 3.94
N LEU A 101 -1.43 5.91 4.60
CA LEU A 101 -2.55 6.61 3.97
C LEU A 101 -2.08 7.79 3.11
N TYR A 102 -1.09 8.56 3.57
CA TYR A 102 -0.62 9.77 2.89
C TYR A 102 0.42 9.55 1.79
N LYS A 103 0.76 8.31 1.44
CA LYS A 103 1.66 8.04 0.32
C LYS A 103 1.16 8.58 -1.03
N TYR A 104 -0.15 8.70 -1.23
CA TYR A 104 -0.72 9.32 -2.44
C TYR A 104 -0.42 10.81 -2.59
N TYR A 105 -0.03 11.51 -1.52
CA TYR A 105 0.49 12.87 -1.62
C TYR A 105 1.90 12.92 -2.19
N GLN A 106 2.68 11.84 -2.12
CA GLN A 106 4.11 11.82 -2.43
C GLN A 106 4.44 11.55 -3.91
N TYR A 107 3.48 11.08 -4.68
CA TYR A 107 3.73 10.56 -6.03
C TYR A 107 2.95 11.29 -7.12
N GLU A 108 3.47 11.21 -8.33
CA GLU A 108 2.81 11.61 -9.58
C GLU A 108 3.01 10.52 -10.64
N TYR A 109 2.09 10.43 -11.60
CA TYR A 109 2.22 9.51 -12.72
C TYR A 109 2.99 10.16 -13.88
N SER A 110 3.97 9.44 -14.42
CA SER A 110 4.75 9.87 -15.58
C SER A 110 4.20 9.20 -16.83
N GLU A 111 3.50 9.96 -17.68
CA GLU A 111 3.06 9.44 -18.98
C GLU A 111 4.24 8.97 -19.82
N LEU A 112 5.33 9.76 -19.87
CA LEU A 112 6.56 9.41 -20.59
C LEU A 112 7.18 8.10 -20.09
N ASP A 113 7.09 7.82 -18.78
CA ASP A 113 7.69 6.63 -18.19
C ASP A 113 6.75 5.45 -18.02
N GLY A 114 5.44 5.67 -18.14
CA GLY A 114 4.44 4.66 -17.82
C GLY A 114 4.56 4.15 -16.38
N CYS A 115 4.97 5.01 -15.44
CA CYS A 115 5.16 4.65 -14.05
C CYS A 115 4.97 5.84 -13.12
N TYR A 116 4.75 5.54 -11.84
CA TYR A 116 4.74 6.55 -10.80
C TYR A 116 6.15 6.95 -10.38
N LYS A 117 6.31 8.19 -9.95
CA LYS A 117 7.57 8.73 -9.44
C LYS A 117 7.31 9.71 -8.29
N PRO A 118 8.29 9.91 -7.39
CA PRO A 118 8.20 10.97 -6.39
C PRO A 118 8.02 12.32 -7.07
N ARG A 119 7.06 13.12 -6.60
CA ARG A 119 6.88 14.51 -7.05
C ARG A 119 7.95 15.40 -6.38
N VAL A 120 8.29 16.50 -7.03
CA VAL A 120 9.37 17.40 -6.57
C VAL A 120 8.89 18.56 -5.68
N ASP A 121 7.60 18.86 -5.71
CA ASP A 121 6.95 19.95 -4.97
C ASP A 121 6.40 19.52 -3.59
N TRP A 122 6.73 18.31 -3.14
CA TRP A 122 6.31 17.77 -1.84
C TRP A 122 7.44 17.01 -1.16
N TYR A 123 7.68 17.32 0.12
CA TYR A 123 8.77 16.73 0.92
C TYR A 123 8.32 16.25 2.30
N PHE A 124 7.07 16.49 2.69
CA PHE A 124 6.57 16.06 3.97
C PHE A 124 6.26 14.55 3.92
N SER A 125 7.06 13.75 4.64
CA SER A 125 6.92 12.28 4.62
C SER A 125 5.52 11.87 5.07
N HIS A 126 5.00 10.79 4.48
CA HIS A 126 3.70 10.23 4.85
C HIS A 126 3.66 9.84 6.34
N ASP A 127 4.79 9.39 6.90
CA ASP A 127 4.94 9.05 8.32
C ASP A 127 4.62 10.24 9.23
N TYR A 128 5.18 11.40 8.91
CA TYR A 128 4.94 12.62 9.69
C TYR A 128 3.56 13.20 9.40
N ALA A 129 3.11 13.11 8.14
CA ALA A 129 1.79 13.59 7.73
C ALA A 129 0.68 12.85 8.48
N ILE A 130 0.77 11.52 8.60
CA ILE A 130 -0.26 10.73 9.29
C ILE A 130 -0.29 11.02 10.79
N VAL A 131 0.87 11.13 11.44
CA VAL A 131 0.94 11.45 12.88
C VAL A 131 0.42 12.87 13.14
N ALA A 132 0.83 13.86 12.33
CA ALA A 132 0.37 15.24 12.46
C ALA A 132 -1.14 15.36 12.25
N GLU A 133 -1.68 14.73 11.20
CA GLU A 133 -3.11 14.77 10.93
C GLU A 133 -3.90 14.02 12.02
N ALA A 134 -3.48 12.84 12.43
CA ALA A 134 -4.16 12.06 13.46
C ALA A 134 -4.18 12.82 14.80
N SER A 135 -3.08 13.50 15.14
CA SER A 135 -3.02 14.39 16.31
C SER A 135 -4.00 15.56 16.17
N LYS A 136 -4.04 16.21 15.00
CA LYS A 136 -4.97 17.32 14.71
C LYS A 136 -6.44 16.89 14.81
N ARG A 137 -6.75 15.66 14.39
CA ARG A 137 -8.10 15.06 14.44
C ARG A 137 -8.48 14.52 15.82
N GLY A 138 -7.59 14.59 16.81
CA GLY A 138 -7.84 14.13 18.17
C GLY A 138 -7.91 12.61 18.31
N CYS A 139 -7.20 11.87 17.45
CA CYS A 139 -7.15 10.41 17.54
C CYS A 139 -6.46 9.96 18.84
N PRO A 140 -6.79 8.75 19.37
CA PRO A 140 -6.24 8.27 20.63
C PRO A 140 -4.70 8.22 20.65
N GLU A 141 -4.09 8.58 21.79
CA GLU A 141 -2.62 8.62 21.95
C GLU A 141 -1.94 7.29 21.61
N LYS A 142 -2.56 6.16 21.98
CA LYS A 142 -2.05 4.82 21.64
C LYS A 142 -1.92 4.60 20.12
N LEU A 143 -2.83 5.16 19.33
CA LEU A 143 -2.76 5.12 17.87
C LEU A 143 -1.65 6.03 17.34
N LEU A 144 -1.51 7.24 17.89
CA LEU A 144 -0.42 8.16 17.54
C LEU A 144 0.95 7.52 17.78
N ARG A 145 1.11 6.83 18.92
CA ARG A 145 2.33 6.11 19.28
C ARG A 145 2.66 5.03 18.24
N VAL A 146 1.71 4.14 17.93
CA VAL A 146 1.93 3.09 16.93
C VAL A 146 2.26 3.68 15.56
N LEU A 147 1.50 4.68 15.09
CA LEU A 147 1.74 5.34 13.80
C LEU A 147 3.12 6.00 13.73
N SER A 148 3.63 6.52 14.85
CA SER A 148 4.96 7.12 14.93
C SER A 148 6.09 6.09 14.83
N GLU A 149 5.83 4.85 15.22
CA GLU A 149 6.84 3.79 15.38
C GLU A 149 6.86 2.77 14.25
N VAL A 150 5.73 2.58 13.56
CA VAL A 150 5.47 1.43 12.65
C VAL A 150 6.49 1.26 11.53
N HIS A 151 7.11 2.35 11.06
CA HIS A 151 8.13 2.30 10.01
C HIS A 151 9.56 2.05 10.53
N GLY A 152 9.73 1.87 11.84
CA GLY A 152 11.01 1.54 12.47
C GLY A 152 12.06 2.65 12.44
N THR A 153 11.66 3.89 12.15
CA THR A 153 12.54 5.08 12.19
C THR A 153 12.85 5.54 13.62
N VAL A 154 12.02 5.10 14.57
CA VAL A 154 12.19 5.22 16.01
C VAL A 154 11.95 3.84 16.64
N PRO A 155 12.39 3.60 17.89
CA PRO A 155 12.19 2.32 18.55
C PRO A 155 10.71 1.94 18.66
N ILE A 156 10.37 0.76 18.18
CA ILE A 156 9.04 0.18 18.38
C ILE A 156 8.92 -0.25 19.83
N SER A 157 7.88 0.24 20.50
CA SER A 157 7.76 0.15 21.94
C SER A 157 6.47 -0.53 22.42
N THR A 158 5.67 -1.04 21.48
CA THR A 158 4.44 -1.82 21.72
C THR A 158 4.42 -3.10 20.89
N VAL A 159 3.73 -4.14 21.37
CA VAL A 159 3.58 -5.39 20.61
C VAL A 159 2.69 -5.16 19.39
N GLU A 160 1.63 -4.36 19.51
CA GLU A 160 0.77 -3.95 18.41
C GLU A 160 1.57 -3.24 17.31
N GLY A 161 2.44 -2.28 17.69
CA GLY A 161 3.32 -1.62 16.73
C GLY A 161 4.30 -2.56 16.05
N LEU A 162 4.84 -3.53 16.79
CA LEU A 162 5.71 -4.57 16.20
C LEU A 162 4.94 -5.46 15.22
N VAL A 163 3.71 -5.83 15.54
CA VAL A 163 2.85 -6.63 14.66
C VAL A 163 2.57 -5.89 13.35
N VAL A 164 2.22 -4.60 13.40
CA VAL A 164 1.96 -3.82 12.18
C VAL A 164 3.25 -3.65 11.37
N HIS A 165 4.38 -3.34 12.02
CA HIS A 165 5.69 -3.23 11.36
C HIS A 165 6.09 -4.52 10.61
N LEU A 166 5.91 -5.67 11.26
CA LEU A 166 6.22 -6.96 10.65
C LEU A 166 5.24 -7.30 9.52
N ALA A 167 3.97 -6.97 9.66
CA ALA A 167 2.97 -7.16 8.60
C ALA A 167 3.28 -6.32 7.35
N ASP A 168 3.65 -5.04 7.53
CA ASP A 168 4.15 -4.16 6.47
C ASP A 168 5.37 -4.78 5.77
N SER A 169 6.37 -5.19 6.55
CA SER A 169 7.60 -5.78 6.02
C SER A 169 7.36 -7.08 5.24
N VAL A 170 6.45 -7.94 5.72
CA VAL A 170 6.10 -9.20 5.07
C VAL A 170 5.43 -8.94 3.73
N ASP A 171 4.40 -8.09 3.69
CA ASP A 171 3.70 -7.78 2.45
C ASP A 171 4.64 -7.08 1.45
N ALA A 172 5.43 -6.13 1.92
CA ALA A 172 6.41 -5.45 1.09
C ALA A 172 7.40 -6.41 0.44
N LYS A 173 7.87 -7.42 1.19
CA LYS A 173 8.82 -8.39 0.66
C LYS A 173 8.20 -9.35 -0.35
N ILE A 174 6.99 -9.84 -0.07
CA ILE A 174 6.26 -10.72 -0.99
C ILE A 174 5.88 -9.96 -2.26
N GLY A 175 5.34 -8.75 -2.12
CA GLY A 175 4.95 -7.88 -3.22
C GLY A 175 6.13 -7.55 -4.14
N GLU A 176 7.28 -7.18 -3.56
CA GLU A 176 8.53 -6.97 -4.31
C GLU A 176 8.94 -8.22 -5.10
N TYR A 177 8.89 -9.40 -4.47
CA TYR A 177 9.30 -10.66 -5.10
C TYR A 177 8.40 -11.02 -6.30
N LEU A 178 7.08 -10.99 -6.12
CA LEU A 178 6.11 -11.30 -7.19
C LEU A 178 6.23 -10.31 -8.35
N GLN A 179 6.30 -9.02 -8.05
CA GLN A 179 6.47 -7.95 -9.05
C GLN A 179 7.79 -8.10 -9.81
N SER A 180 8.90 -8.37 -9.12
CA SER A 180 10.22 -8.51 -9.74
C SER A 180 10.25 -9.67 -10.73
N ARG A 181 9.54 -10.77 -10.42
CA ARG A 181 9.42 -11.91 -11.33
C ARG A 181 8.66 -11.56 -12.61
N VAL A 182 7.61 -10.75 -12.52
CA VAL A 182 6.90 -10.24 -13.70
C VAL A 182 7.80 -9.30 -14.49
N LEU A 183 8.40 -8.31 -13.83
CA LEU A 183 9.25 -7.31 -14.47
C LEU A 183 10.47 -7.90 -15.18
N SER A 184 11.06 -8.99 -14.70
CA SER A 184 12.17 -9.64 -15.40
C SER A 184 11.77 -10.11 -16.79
N VAL A 185 10.58 -10.71 -16.93
CA VAL A 185 10.05 -11.15 -18.23
C VAL A 185 9.73 -9.96 -19.13
N LEU A 186 9.15 -8.89 -18.56
CA LEU A 186 8.79 -7.70 -19.35
C LEU A 186 10.02 -6.94 -19.86
N LYS A 187 11.13 -6.94 -19.12
CA LYS A 187 12.40 -6.34 -19.57
C LYS A 187 12.99 -7.05 -20.79
N GLU A 188 12.85 -8.37 -20.88
CA GLU A 188 13.25 -9.12 -22.09
C GLU A 188 12.39 -8.71 -23.30
N LEU A 189 11.08 -8.52 -23.10
CA LEU A 189 10.17 -8.06 -24.15
C LEU A 189 10.45 -6.62 -24.59
N GLU A 190 10.90 -5.75 -23.69
CA GLU A 190 11.34 -4.41 -24.08
C GLU A 190 12.56 -4.46 -25.00
N ALA A 191 13.54 -5.31 -24.70
CA ALA A 191 14.72 -5.47 -25.56
C ALA A 191 14.36 -6.03 -26.95
N GLU A 192 13.39 -6.95 -27.02
CA GLU A 192 13.00 -7.64 -28.26
C GLU A 192 12.01 -6.81 -29.11
N TYR A 193 11.06 -6.13 -28.46
CA TYR A 193 9.93 -5.47 -29.13
C TYR A 193 9.87 -3.96 -28.87
N GLY A 194 10.67 -3.37 -27.98
CA GLY A 194 10.69 -1.92 -27.72
C GLY A 194 9.48 -1.39 -26.94
N CYS A 195 8.67 -2.24 -26.34
CA CYS A 195 7.61 -1.81 -25.41
C CYS A 195 8.21 -1.54 -24.04
N LYS A 196 8.13 -0.31 -23.55
CA LYS A 196 8.65 0.07 -22.23
C LYS A 196 8.04 -0.82 -21.14
N HIS A 197 8.87 -1.59 -20.45
CA HIS A 197 8.43 -2.65 -19.52
C HIS A 197 7.57 -2.11 -18.38
N THR A 198 7.82 -0.88 -17.91
CA THR A 198 7.04 -0.21 -16.87
C THR A 198 5.61 0.08 -17.30
N ARG A 199 5.42 0.62 -18.51
CA ARG A 199 4.08 0.88 -19.07
C ARG A 199 3.33 -0.43 -19.28
N LEU A 200 4.00 -1.43 -19.87
CA LEU A 200 3.42 -2.75 -20.08
C LEU A 200 3.02 -3.41 -18.75
N PHE A 201 3.82 -3.22 -17.70
CA PHE A 201 3.51 -3.71 -16.36
C PHE A 201 2.21 -3.09 -15.80
N GLN A 202 2.03 -1.77 -15.91
CA GLN A 202 0.80 -1.11 -15.45
C GLN A 202 -0.43 -1.67 -16.17
N GLU A 203 -0.34 -1.80 -17.49
CA GLU A 203 -1.44 -2.30 -18.31
C GLU A 203 -1.80 -3.74 -17.97
N LEU A 204 -0.80 -4.62 -17.86
CA LEU A 204 -1.01 -6.01 -17.51
C LEU A 204 -1.61 -6.16 -16.12
N VAL A 205 -1.10 -5.42 -15.11
CA VAL A 205 -1.64 -5.51 -13.75
C VAL A 205 -3.08 -5.01 -13.70
N SER A 206 -3.42 -3.97 -14.46
CA SER A 206 -4.79 -3.47 -14.59
C SER A 206 -5.75 -4.53 -15.17
N ARG A 207 -5.29 -5.30 -16.17
CA ARG A 207 -6.12 -6.33 -16.84
C ARG A 207 -6.24 -7.63 -16.04
N PHE A 208 -5.15 -8.09 -15.44
CA PHE A 208 -5.04 -9.46 -14.91
C PHE A 208 -4.78 -9.53 -13.39
N GLY A 209 -4.29 -8.45 -12.80
CA GLY A 209 -3.81 -8.43 -11.42
C GLY A 209 -2.42 -9.06 -11.25
N LEU A 210 -1.68 -8.60 -10.23
CA LEU A 210 -0.29 -9.02 -9.99
C LEU A 210 -0.16 -10.54 -9.75
N GLY A 211 -1.08 -11.14 -8.98
CA GLY A 211 -1.00 -12.56 -8.64
C GLY A 211 -1.09 -13.49 -9.86
N ALA A 212 -2.01 -13.20 -10.78
CA ALA A 212 -2.16 -13.98 -12.01
C ALA A 212 -0.94 -13.84 -12.92
N LEU A 213 -0.40 -12.62 -13.06
CA LEU A 213 0.81 -12.38 -13.84
C LEU A 213 2.03 -13.09 -13.25
N ALA A 214 2.16 -13.07 -11.93
CA ALA A 214 3.24 -13.77 -11.24
C ALA A 214 3.14 -15.28 -11.47
N ASP A 215 1.95 -15.88 -11.34
CA ASP A 215 1.72 -17.30 -11.64
C ASP A 215 2.09 -17.64 -13.09
N MET A 216 1.67 -16.83 -14.05
CA MET A 216 2.08 -16.98 -15.46
C MET A 216 3.60 -16.87 -15.63
N ALA A 217 4.27 -15.97 -14.90
CA ALA A 217 5.72 -15.79 -14.97
C ALA A 217 6.48 -16.96 -14.35
N PHE A 218 5.97 -17.59 -13.29
CA PHE A 218 6.54 -18.81 -12.72
C PHE A 218 6.37 -20.02 -13.65
N LYS A 219 5.22 -20.10 -14.35
CA LYS A 219 4.93 -21.17 -15.32
C LYS A 219 5.52 -20.96 -16.71
N GLY A 220 6.17 -19.82 -16.96
CA GLY A 220 6.75 -19.48 -18.26
C GLY A 220 5.74 -19.05 -19.34
N ALA A 221 4.46 -18.85 -18.97
CA ALA A 221 3.39 -18.48 -19.89
C ALA A 221 3.24 -16.96 -20.10
N LEU A 222 3.86 -16.13 -19.25
CA LEU A 222 3.67 -14.66 -19.29
C LEU A 222 4.15 -14.03 -20.60
N LYS A 223 5.21 -14.57 -21.23
CA LYS A 223 5.85 -13.93 -22.39
C LYS A 223 4.88 -13.76 -23.57
N GLU A 224 4.08 -14.77 -23.87
CA GLU A 224 3.12 -14.74 -24.98
C GLU A 224 1.98 -13.74 -24.73
N VAL A 225 1.41 -13.77 -23.52
CA VAL A 225 0.35 -12.84 -23.11
C VAL A 225 0.85 -11.39 -23.16
N ALA A 226 2.02 -11.13 -22.58
CA ALA A 226 2.61 -9.80 -22.54
C ALA A 226 3.00 -9.29 -23.93
N ARG A 227 3.42 -10.18 -24.85
CA ARG A 227 3.67 -9.82 -26.25
C ARG A 227 2.41 -9.35 -26.96
N SER A 228 1.26 -10.02 -26.77
CA SER A 228 0.00 -9.61 -27.39
C SER A 228 -0.37 -8.19 -26.96
N VAL A 229 -0.33 -7.91 -25.65
CA VAL A 229 -0.64 -6.58 -25.10
C VAL A 229 0.37 -5.53 -25.56
N CYS A 230 1.66 -5.88 -25.68
CA CYS A 230 2.67 -4.98 -26.25
C CYS A 230 2.35 -4.57 -27.69
N MET A 231 1.86 -5.50 -28.53
CA MET A 231 1.48 -5.17 -29.91
C MET A 231 0.26 -4.26 -29.96
N GLU A 232 -0.72 -4.46 -29.08
CA GLU A 232 -1.89 -3.58 -28.95
C GLU A 232 -1.49 -2.15 -28.55
N LEU A 233 -0.55 -1.98 -27.62
CA LEU A 233 -0.10 -0.65 -27.16
C LEU A 233 0.69 0.15 -28.21
N LYS A 234 1.10 -0.51 -29.31
CA LYS A 234 1.84 0.12 -30.41
C LYS A 234 0.97 0.45 -31.63
N GLY A 235 -0.18 -0.21 -31.76
CA GLY A 235 -1.16 0.05 -32.82
C GLY A 235 -2.02 1.26 -32.48
#